data_AF-A0A1E7RM62-F1
#
_entry.id   AF-A0A1E7RM62-F1
#
_cell.length_a   1.000
_cell.length_b   1.000
_cell.length_c   1.000
_cell.angle_alpha   90.00
_cell.angle_beta   90.00
_cell.angle_gamma   90.00
#
_symmetry.space_group_name_H-M   'P 1'
#
loop_
_entity.id
_entity.type
_entity.pdbx_description
1 polymer ?
#
loop_
_entity_poly.entity_id
_entity_poly.type
_entity_poly.pdbx_seq_one_letter_code
_entity_poly.pdbx_strand_id
1 'polypeptide(L)'
;MLKLTRITAVVLIALALLLALAAVAVGRRAPPVPAATVVAPPPAIATEPEPAASSAALPVQSYAQRLNPGERALAVPVDELVAAGNRIVPGDHVDVFLNLRAPPGMNNDSQAQTRLLLSRLRVLSYGAADAAPNVQVADATAATPPADSRAADIQGSAPGSSGSSGAPQPARSAVLAVPVADANRLLLGAQQGKLFLALRNPADPGLPDATLFARTGAVLDARRDLDPAQRQALASPENDAYAGLDADALAGHATTPRAPHASHPARHRANARVDRGVEIIRGDVSSYTGAH
;
A
#
# COMPACT_ATOMS: atom_id res chain seq x y z
N MET A 1 -43.46 -4.22 -35.36
CA MET A 1 -43.96 -4.58 -34.01
C MET A 1 -42.86 -4.97 -33.02
N LEU A 2 -41.84 -5.78 -33.39
CA LEU A 2 -40.74 -6.16 -32.47
C LEU A 2 -39.89 -5.00 -31.89
N LYS A 3 -39.75 -3.89 -32.62
CA LYS A 3 -38.94 -2.74 -32.15
C LYS A 3 -39.58 -2.01 -30.97
N LEU A 4 -40.91 -1.94 -30.93
CA LEU A 4 -41.63 -1.25 -29.85
C LEU A 4 -41.53 -2.04 -28.54
N THR A 5 -41.70 -3.37 -28.60
CA THR A 5 -41.60 -4.26 -27.43
C THR A 5 -40.21 -4.24 -26.77
N ARG A 6 -39.15 -4.10 -27.57
CA ARG A 6 -37.77 -3.97 -27.05
C ARG A 6 -37.54 -2.65 -26.31
N ILE A 7 -38.10 -1.55 -26.82
CA ILE A 7 -38.00 -0.24 -26.15
C ILE A 7 -38.75 -0.28 -24.82
N THR A 8 -39.96 -0.86 -24.77
CA THR A 8 -40.71 -1.00 -23.52
C THR A 8 -39.97 -1.84 -22.49
N ALA A 9 -39.32 -2.93 -22.92
CA ALA A 9 -38.52 -3.77 -22.02
C ALA A 9 -37.32 -3.02 -21.42
N VAL A 10 -36.59 -2.24 -22.23
CA VAL A 10 -35.44 -1.44 -21.74
C VAL A 10 -35.90 -0.36 -20.76
N VAL A 11 -37.03 0.31 -21.04
CA VAL A 11 -37.60 1.32 -20.13
C VAL A 11 -38.01 0.71 -18.78
N LEU A 12 -38.63 -0.48 -18.80
CA LEU A 12 -39.01 -1.17 -17.56
C LEU A 12 -37.80 -1.62 -16.73
N ILE A 13 -36.72 -2.07 -17.38
CA ILE A 13 -35.47 -2.43 -16.68
C ILE A 13 -34.83 -1.18 -16.06
N ALA A 14 -34.79 -0.06 -16.78
CA ALA A 14 -34.26 1.19 -16.25
C ALA A 14 -35.08 1.70 -15.06
N LEU A 15 -36.42 1.61 -15.13
CA LEU A 15 -37.31 1.98 -14.03
C LEU A 15 -37.11 1.08 -12.80
N ALA A 16 -36.97 -0.23 -13.00
CA ALA A 16 -36.72 -1.17 -11.91
C ALA A 16 -35.38 -0.91 -11.21
N LEU A 17 -34.32 -0.60 -11.97
CA LEU A 17 -33.02 -0.23 -11.40
C LEU A 17 -33.08 1.08 -10.62
N LEU A 18 -33.86 2.06 -11.10
CA LEU A 18 -34.06 3.33 -10.40
C LEU A 18 -34.82 3.13 -9.07
N LEU A 19 -35.86 2.29 -9.06
CA LEU A 19 -36.60 1.95 -7.84
C LEU A 19 -35.75 1.16 -6.84
N ALA A 20 -34.90 0.25 -7.31
CA ALA A 20 -33.96 -0.48 -6.46
C ALA A 20 -32.94 0.45 -5.78
N LEU A 21 -32.40 1.43 -6.51
CA LEU A 21 -31.51 2.45 -5.96
C LEU A 21 -32.22 3.37 -4.94
N ALA A 22 -33.47 3.75 -5.21
CA ALA A 22 -34.27 4.54 -4.27
C ALA A 22 -34.58 3.78 -2.97
N ALA A 23 -34.86 2.47 -3.05
CA ALA A 23 -35.10 1.64 -1.86
C ALA A 23 -33.86 1.52 -0.96
N VAL A 24 -32.66 1.41 -1.53
CA VAL A 24 -31.40 1.34 -0.76
C VAL A 24 -31.11 2.67 -0.04
N ALA A 25 -31.55 3.81 -0.57
CA ALA A 25 -31.37 5.11 0.05
C ALA A 25 -32.30 5.35 1.27
N VAL A 26 -33.45 4.69 1.34
CA VAL A 26 -34.44 4.87 2.43
C VAL A 26 -34.14 3.99 3.65
N GLY A 27 -33.39 2.89 3.49
CA GLY A 27 -33.06 1.94 4.56
C GLY A 27 -32.03 2.40 5.61
N ARG A 28 -31.53 3.65 5.56
CA ARG A 28 -30.51 4.16 6.49
C ARG A 28 -31.02 5.09 7.61
N ARG A 29 -32.33 5.19 7.85
CA ARG A 29 -32.86 5.90 9.04
C ARG A 29 -33.06 4.94 10.21
N ALA A 30 -32.17 5.03 11.19
CA ALA A 30 -32.35 4.41 12.51
C ALA A 30 -33.49 5.11 13.29
N PRO A 31 -34.25 4.38 14.14
CA PRO A 31 -35.32 4.96 14.94
C PRO A 31 -34.78 5.82 16.10
N PRO A 32 -35.52 6.85 16.56
CA PRO A 32 -35.18 7.59 17.77
C PRO A 32 -35.53 6.76 19.02
N VAL A 33 -34.54 6.49 19.86
CA VAL A 33 -34.74 5.84 21.18
C VAL A 33 -35.17 6.92 22.19
N PRO A 34 -36.22 6.69 23.00
CA PRO A 34 -36.68 7.66 24.00
C PRO A 34 -35.72 7.77 25.19
N ALA A 35 -35.58 9.01 25.70
CA ALA A 35 -34.81 9.34 26.88
C ALA A 35 -35.40 8.66 28.13
N ALA A 36 -34.60 7.80 28.77
CA ALA A 36 -34.90 7.29 30.10
C ALA A 36 -34.39 8.29 31.15
N THR A 37 -35.34 8.86 31.88
CA THR A 37 -35.15 9.68 33.08
C THR A 37 -34.42 8.88 34.16
N VAL A 38 -33.23 9.31 34.56
CA VAL A 38 -32.59 8.84 35.80
C VAL A 38 -32.93 9.83 36.91
N VAL A 39 -33.63 9.30 37.90
CA VAL A 39 -34.00 9.90 39.18
C VAL A 39 -32.75 10.14 40.03
N ALA A 40 -32.64 11.32 40.59
CA ALA A 40 -31.61 11.73 41.55
C ALA A 40 -31.79 11.09 42.94
N PRO A 41 -30.71 10.99 43.73
CA PRO A 41 -30.77 11.18 45.18
C PRO A 41 -29.97 12.44 45.64
N PRO A 42 -30.32 13.05 46.79
CA PRO A 42 -29.80 14.34 47.27
C PRO A 42 -28.40 14.25 47.94
N PRO A 43 -27.75 15.40 48.24
CA PRO A 43 -26.31 15.49 48.45
C PRO A 43 -25.88 15.30 49.91
N ALA A 44 -24.68 14.74 50.11
CA ALA A 44 -23.94 14.84 51.36
C ALA A 44 -22.67 15.67 51.14
N ILE A 45 -22.44 16.58 52.07
CA ILE A 45 -21.55 17.76 52.00
C ILE A 45 -20.18 17.44 52.62
N ALA A 46 -19.12 17.96 51.98
CA ALA A 46 -17.77 18.31 52.47
C ALA A 46 -16.87 17.15 52.98
N THR A 47 -15.56 17.10 52.76
CA THR A 47 -14.54 18.16 52.63
C THR A 47 -13.24 17.51 52.14
N GLU A 48 -12.53 18.09 51.18
CA GLU A 48 -11.05 18.27 51.14
C GLU A 48 -10.58 18.77 49.75
N PRO A 49 -9.46 19.54 49.69
CA PRO A 49 -9.19 20.47 48.60
C PRO A 49 -8.51 19.84 47.37
N GLU A 50 -8.75 20.46 46.22
CA GLU A 50 -8.14 20.21 44.90
C GLU A 50 -6.61 19.96 44.93
N PRO A 51 -6.09 19.19 43.95
CA PRO A 51 -5.53 19.91 42.81
C PRO A 51 -5.96 19.33 41.46
N ALA A 52 -6.34 20.24 40.58
CA ALA A 52 -6.18 20.16 39.14
C ALA A 52 -6.88 18.99 38.46
N ALA A 53 -7.97 19.33 37.77
CA ALA A 53 -8.33 18.76 36.48
C ALA A 53 -7.15 18.02 35.84
N SER A 54 -7.13 16.68 35.98
CA SER A 54 -6.40 15.85 35.04
C SER A 54 -6.92 16.27 33.70
N SER A 55 -6.05 16.93 32.94
CA SER A 55 -6.23 17.34 31.57
C SER A 55 -7.16 16.34 30.93
N ALA A 56 -8.36 16.79 30.53
CA ALA A 56 -9.22 16.01 29.68
C ALA A 56 -8.38 15.72 28.43
N ALA A 57 -7.64 14.61 28.49
CA ALA A 57 -6.97 14.01 27.38
C ALA A 57 -8.14 13.69 26.47
N LEU A 58 -8.38 14.60 25.52
CA LEU A 58 -9.29 14.36 24.42
C LEU A 58 -9.00 12.93 24.00
N PRO A 59 -9.99 12.02 24.07
CA PRO A 59 -9.74 10.62 23.78
C PRO A 59 -9.07 10.60 22.42
N VAL A 60 -7.81 10.16 22.37
CA VAL A 60 -7.06 10.05 21.13
C VAL A 60 -7.82 9.03 20.32
N GLN A 61 -8.70 9.51 19.44
CA GLN A 61 -9.62 8.64 18.71
C GLN A 61 -8.77 7.61 17.99
N SER A 62 -8.96 6.33 18.32
CA SER A 62 -8.13 5.26 17.78
C SER A 62 -8.09 5.35 16.26
N TYR A 63 -6.90 5.25 15.66
CA TYR A 63 -6.75 5.27 14.21
C TYR A 63 -7.68 4.26 13.52
N ALA A 64 -7.97 3.12 14.18
CA ALA A 64 -8.89 2.10 13.70
C ALA A 64 -10.30 2.64 13.40
N GLN A 65 -10.78 3.63 14.15
CA GLN A 65 -12.11 4.22 13.97
C GLN A 65 -12.16 5.27 12.84
N ARG A 66 -10.99 5.75 12.39
CA ARG A 66 -10.86 6.77 11.32
C ARG A 66 -10.56 6.14 9.95
N LEU A 67 -10.34 4.83 9.90
CA LEU A 67 -10.10 4.08 8.68
C LEU A 67 -11.43 3.71 7.99
N ASN A 68 -11.45 3.78 6.67
CA ASN A 68 -12.52 3.19 5.90
C ASN A 68 -12.36 1.66 5.85
N PRO A 69 -13.43 0.89 5.61
CA PRO A 69 -13.31 -0.53 5.29
C PRO A 69 -12.33 -0.73 4.14
N GLY A 70 -11.35 -1.61 4.31
CA GLY A 70 -10.30 -1.81 3.30
C GLY A 70 -9.02 -1.01 3.54
N GLU A 71 -8.99 -0.03 4.44
CA GLU A 71 -7.80 0.76 4.78
C GLU A 71 -7.08 0.23 6.03
N ARG A 72 -5.75 0.39 6.08
CA ARG A 72 -4.87 0.07 7.21
C ARG A 72 -4.07 1.31 7.57
N ALA A 73 -3.90 1.57 8.87
CA ALA A 73 -3.04 2.64 9.35
C ALA A 73 -1.58 2.17 9.35
N LEU A 74 -0.77 2.68 8.42
CA LEU A 74 0.64 2.30 8.29
C LEU A 74 1.54 3.48 8.64
N ALA A 75 2.41 3.26 9.63
CA ALA A 75 3.47 4.19 10.01
C ALA A 75 4.67 3.97 9.09
N VAL A 76 5.09 5.02 8.38
CA VAL A 76 6.23 4.98 7.47
C VAL A 76 7.21 6.10 7.76
N PRO A 77 8.54 5.84 7.68
CA PRO A 77 9.54 6.89 7.74
C PRO A 77 9.51 7.71 6.44
N VAL A 78 9.61 9.03 6.58
CA VAL A 78 9.58 10.01 5.49
C VAL A 78 10.66 11.07 5.70
N ASP A 79 11.23 11.57 4.60
CA ASP A 79 12.29 12.60 4.62
C ASP A 79 11.70 14.02 4.59
N GLU A 80 12.33 14.96 5.32
CA GLU A 80 11.79 16.29 5.65
C GLU A 80 11.86 17.28 4.47
N LEU A 81 12.85 17.14 3.59
CA LEU A 81 13.13 18.11 2.52
C LEU A 81 11.97 18.33 1.53
N VAL A 82 10.97 17.43 1.49
CA VAL A 82 9.90 17.46 0.48
C VAL A 82 8.50 17.55 1.10
N ALA A 83 8.34 17.45 2.42
CA ALA A 83 7.04 17.34 3.10
C ALA A 83 6.22 18.66 3.17
N ALA A 84 6.22 19.45 2.10
CA ALA A 84 5.51 20.72 1.97
C ALA A 84 5.85 21.76 3.06
N GLY A 85 7.07 21.74 3.60
CA GLY A 85 7.53 22.70 4.60
C GLY A 85 6.78 22.61 5.93
N ASN A 86 6.56 21.39 6.43
CA ASN A 86 5.83 21.09 7.68
C ASN A 86 4.35 21.51 7.69
N ARG A 87 3.71 21.60 6.52
CA ARG A 87 2.29 21.98 6.41
C ARG A 87 1.33 20.80 6.34
N ILE A 88 1.83 19.57 6.28
CA ILE A 88 0.98 18.36 6.24
C ILE A 88 0.27 18.23 7.58
N VAL A 89 -1.06 18.19 7.55
CA VAL A 89 -1.91 18.00 8.73
C VAL A 89 -2.75 16.73 8.62
N PRO A 90 -3.17 16.13 9.75
CA PRO A 90 -4.13 15.04 9.74
C PRO A 90 -5.40 15.41 8.97
N GLY A 91 -5.82 14.55 8.03
CA GLY A 91 -6.96 14.79 7.13
C GLY A 91 -6.54 15.19 5.71
N ASP A 92 -5.31 15.65 5.51
CA ASP A 92 -4.77 15.93 4.19
C ASP A 92 -4.68 14.68 3.33
N HIS A 93 -4.64 14.89 2.01
CA HIS A 93 -4.32 13.85 1.06
C HIS A 93 -2.90 14.05 0.54
N VAL A 94 -2.14 12.98 0.42
CA VAL A 94 -0.75 13.02 -0.06
C VAL A 94 -0.50 11.98 -1.14
N ASP A 95 0.42 12.31 -2.03
CA ASP A 95 1.04 11.37 -2.94
C ASP A 95 2.39 10.94 -2.35
N VAL A 96 2.68 9.64 -2.42
CA VAL A 96 3.92 9.05 -1.89
C VAL A 96 4.85 8.78 -3.05
N PHE A 97 6.01 9.42 -3.04
CA PHE A 97 7.07 9.18 -3.99
C PHE A 97 8.15 8.29 -3.36
N LEU A 98 8.67 7.38 -4.17
CA LEU A 98 9.78 6.51 -3.80
C LEU A 98 11.02 6.92 -4.60
N ASN A 99 12.13 7.13 -3.91
CA ASN A 99 13.45 7.31 -4.49
C ASN A 99 14.32 6.08 -4.18
N LEU A 100 14.67 5.35 -5.23
CA LEU A 100 15.55 4.19 -5.19
C LEU A 100 16.97 4.62 -5.57
N ARG A 101 17.93 4.20 -4.75
CA ARG A 101 19.36 4.39 -5.05
C ARG A 101 19.83 3.26 -5.96
N ALA A 102 20.75 3.60 -6.87
CA ALA A 102 21.51 2.63 -7.63
C ALA A 102 22.24 1.67 -6.66
N PRO A 103 22.05 0.34 -6.74
CA PRO A 103 22.83 -0.59 -5.95
C PRO A 103 24.31 -0.54 -6.37
N PRO A 104 25.26 -0.42 -5.43
CA PRO A 104 26.68 -0.36 -5.77
C PRO A 104 27.16 -1.71 -6.32
N GLY A 105 27.88 -1.68 -7.45
CA GLY A 105 28.52 -2.87 -8.03
C GLY A 105 27.70 -3.62 -9.08
N MET A 106 26.46 -3.21 -9.36
CA MET A 106 25.72 -3.64 -10.55
C MET A 106 26.01 -2.65 -11.70
N ASN A 107 26.02 -3.14 -12.94
CA ASN A 107 26.30 -2.38 -14.16
C ASN A 107 25.71 -0.95 -14.09
N ASN A 108 26.50 0.05 -14.56
CA ASN A 108 26.25 1.50 -14.45
C ASN A 108 24.91 2.00 -15.07
N ASP A 109 24.06 1.11 -15.57
CA ASP A 109 22.76 1.39 -16.16
C ASP A 109 21.64 1.47 -15.11
N SER A 110 21.88 0.99 -13.88
CA SER A 110 20.94 1.17 -12.75
C SER A 110 21.00 2.60 -12.24
N GLN A 111 20.44 3.54 -12.99
CA GLN A 111 20.36 4.95 -12.59
C GLN A 111 19.50 5.10 -11.33
N ALA A 112 19.77 6.13 -10.51
CA ALA A 112 18.87 6.49 -9.42
C ALA A 112 17.45 6.76 -9.98
N GLN A 113 16.43 6.17 -9.37
CA GLN A 113 15.06 6.22 -9.88
C GLN A 113 14.16 6.93 -8.88
N THR A 114 13.33 7.85 -9.36
CA THR A 114 12.24 8.44 -8.57
C THR A 114 10.92 8.21 -9.29
N ARG A 115 9.90 7.77 -8.57
CA ARG A 115 8.56 7.57 -9.13
C ARG A 115 7.47 7.69 -8.09
N LEU A 116 6.25 7.92 -8.57
CA LEU A 116 5.05 7.84 -7.75
C LEU A 116 4.82 6.38 -7.32
N LEU A 117 4.75 6.15 -6.02
CA LEU A 117 4.49 4.84 -5.43
C LEU A 117 3.00 4.63 -5.21
N LEU A 118 2.36 5.55 -4.48
CA LEU A 118 0.94 5.55 -4.17
C LEU A 118 0.38 6.96 -4.28
N SER A 119 -0.85 7.06 -4.77
CA SER A 119 -1.53 8.34 -4.93
C SER A 119 -2.68 8.49 -3.94
N ARG A 120 -2.93 9.72 -3.49
CA ARG A 120 -4.15 10.11 -2.76
C ARG A 120 -4.36 9.43 -1.40
N LEU A 121 -3.29 9.17 -0.65
CA LEU A 121 -3.44 8.60 0.68
C LEU A 121 -3.85 9.65 1.70
N ARG A 122 -4.76 9.30 2.60
CA ARG A 122 -5.18 10.20 3.68
C ARG A 122 -4.19 10.14 4.83
N VAL A 123 -3.75 11.31 5.31
CA VAL A 123 -2.84 11.41 6.45
C VAL A 123 -3.66 11.28 7.73
N LEU A 124 -3.33 10.29 8.56
CA LEU A 124 -3.92 10.15 9.89
C LEU A 124 -3.12 10.90 10.94
N SER A 125 -1.80 10.91 10.75
CA SER A 125 -0.85 11.63 11.59
C SER A 125 0.48 11.89 10.89
N TYR A 126 1.21 12.92 11.31
CA TYR A 126 2.50 13.31 10.74
C TYR A 126 3.37 13.98 11.81
N GLY A 127 4.58 13.46 12.04
CA GLY A 127 5.49 14.00 13.05
C GLY A 127 6.18 12.91 13.86
N ALA A 128 7.23 13.30 14.59
CA ALA A 128 8.04 12.34 15.37
C ALA A 128 7.33 11.82 16.64
N ALA A 129 6.31 12.53 17.14
CA ALA A 129 5.61 12.18 18.38
C ALA A 129 4.39 11.27 18.16
N ASP A 130 3.83 11.26 16.94
CA ASP A 130 2.46 10.80 16.75
C ASP A 130 2.33 9.40 16.11
N ALA A 131 3.44 8.81 15.68
CA ALA A 131 3.46 7.48 15.07
C ALA A 131 3.70 6.34 16.06
N ALA A 132 4.18 6.63 17.27
CA ALA A 132 4.34 5.63 18.32
C ALA A 132 3.12 5.67 19.24
N PRO A 133 2.36 4.58 19.40
CA PRO A 133 1.69 4.39 20.67
C PRO A 133 2.82 4.22 21.67
N ASN A 134 3.08 5.24 22.48
CA ASN A 134 3.93 5.08 23.65
C ASN A 134 3.15 4.17 24.60
N VAL A 135 3.18 2.86 24.37
CA VAL A 135 2.80 1.86 25.35
C VAL A 135 3.94 1.85 26.36
N GLN A 136 4.05 2.93 27.12
CA GLN A 136 4.51 2.86 28.48
C GLN A 136 3.52 1.91 29.15
N VAL A 137 3.87 0.63 29.18
CA VAL A 137 3.43 -0.23 30.27
C VAL A 137 4.00 0.48 31.50
N ALA A 138 3.17 1.33 32.09
CA ALA A 138 3.39 1.79 33.44
C ALA A 138 3.26 0.53 34.30
N ASP A 139 4.38 -0.18 34.45
CA ASP A 139 4.54 -1.09 35.58
C ASP A 139 4.54 -0.21 36.82
N ALA A 140 3.35 -0.03 37.39
CA ALA A 140 3.11 0.68 38.62
C ALA A 140 3.58 -0.18 39.80
N THR A 141 4.86 -0.53 39.84
CA THR A 141 5.47 -1.16 41.01
C THR A 141 6.97 -0.88 41.10
N ALA A 142 7.36 0.39 41.15
CA ALA A 142 8.69 0.76 41.64
C ALA A 142 8.57 1.94 42.61
N ALA A 143 8.78 1.62 43.88
CA ALA A 143 8.78 2.55 45.00
C ALA A 143 9.79 3.68 44.81
N THR A 144 9.36 4.89 45.16
CA THR A 144 10.15 6.12 45.26
C THR A 144 11.20 6.02 46.38
N PRO A 145 12.50 6.24 46.12
CA PRO A 145 13.43 6.68 47.16
C PRO A 145 13.27 8.20 47.38
N PRO A 146 13.45 8.72 48.62
CA PRO A 146 13.33 10.14 48.90
C PRO A 146 14.40 10.94 48.14
N ALA A 147 13.97 12.00 47.47
CA ALA A 147 14.85 12.92 46.75
C ALA A 147 15.59 13.85 47.73
N ASP A 148 16.91 13.73 47.78
CA ASP A 148 17.78 14.74 48.39
C ASP A 148 17.80 15.99 47.50
N SER A 149 17.43 17.13 48.09
CA SER A 149 17.35 18.46 47.47
C SER A 149 18.67 19.02 46.92
N ARG A 150 19.75 18.24 46.89
CA ARG A 150 21.05 18.63 46.31
C ARG A 150 21.18 18.29 44.82
N ALA A 151 20.33 17.38 44.31
CA ALA A 151 20.33 16.97 42.90
C ALA A 151 19.58 17.96 41.98
N ALA A 152 18.77 18.88 42.54
CA ALA A 152 18.02 19.86 41.76
C ALA A 152 18.90 21.02 41.22
N ASP A 153 20.00 21.35 41.92
CA ASP A 153 20.85 22.49 41.57
C ASP A 153 21.80 22.22 40.38
N ILE A 154 22.05 20.95 40.04
CA ILE A 154 22.86 20.58 38.86
C ILE A 154 22.00 20.56 37.58
N GLN A 155 20.69 20.38 37.71
CA GLN A 155 19.75 20.30 36.58
C GLN A 155 19.26 21.68 36.09
N GLY A 156 19.77 22.79 36.67
CA GLY A 156 19.41 24.17 36.33
C GLY A 156 20.25 24.83 35.22
N SER A 157 21.27 24.15 34.70
CA SER A 157 22.06 24.65 33.56
C SER A 157 21.50 24.13 32.24
N ALA A 158 20.47 24.80 31.73
CA ALA A 158 19.96 24.58 30.38
C ALA A 158 21.08 24.81 29.33
N PRO A 159 21.36 23.85 28.42
CA PRO A 159 22.14 24.17 27.25
C PRO A 159 21.26 24.97 26.29
N GLY A 160 21.71 26.19 26.01
CA GLY A 160 21.13 27.07 25.03
C GLY A 160 21.05 26.43 23.64
N SER A 161 19.97 26.75 22.96
CA SER A 161 19.76 26.52 21.54
C SER A 161 20.79 27.30 20.71
N SER A 162 21.93 26.70 20.40
CA SER A 162 22.77 27.15 19.27
C SER A 162 23.84 26.11 18.91
N GLY A 163 23.73 25.56 17.70
CA GLY A 163 24.83 24.94 16.98
C GLY A 163 24.94 23.43 17.11
N SER A 164 24.47 22.69 16.10
CA SER A 164 25.09 21.40 15.78
C SER A 164 25.05 21.18 14.26
N SER A 165 26.18 21.49 13.65
CA SER A 165 26.72 20.92 12.44
C SER A 165 26.41 19.41 12.29
N GLY A 166 25.85 19.02 11.14
CA GLY A 166 26.03 17.69 10.55
C GLY A 166 25.38 16.48 11.23
N ALA A 167 24.57 16.63 12.29
CA ALA A 167 23.83 15.49 12.84
C ALA A 167 22.71 15.07 11.86
N PRO A 168 22.56 13.76 11.53
CA PRO A 168 21.44 13.31 10.72
C PRO A 168 20.13 13.65 11.42
N GLN A 169 19.39 14.58 10.83
CA GLN A 169 18.07 15.05 11.26
C GLN A 169 17.16 13.83 11.53
N PRO A 170 16.43 13.77 12.67
CA PRO A 170 15.59 12.60 12.96
C PRO A 170 14.55 12.39 11.86
N ALA A 171 14.52 11.19 11.28
CA ALA A 171 13.55 10.80 10.27
C ALA A 171 12.13 11.01 10.82
N ARG A 172 11.28 11.73 10.09
CA ARG A 172 9.89 11.93 10.47
C ARG A 172 9.11 10.67 10.13
N SER A 173 8.07 10.40 10.91
CA SER A 173 7.13 9.32 10.64
C SER A 173 5.77 9.91 10.27
N ALA A 174 5.11 9.26 9.33
CA ALA A 174 3.75 9.58 8.94
C ALA A 174 2.88 8.33 9.07
N VAL A 175 1.69 8.47 9.64
CA VAL A 175 0.69 7.42 9.68
C VAL A 175 -0.31 7.70 8.58
N LEU A 176 -0.35 6.82 7.58
CA LEU A 176 -1.20 6.95 6.40
C LEU A 176 -2.33 5.92 6.44
N ALA A 177 -3.51 6.30 5.93
CA ALA A 177 -4.59 5.36 5.65
C ALA A 177 -4.35 4.74 4.27
N VAL A 178 -3.98 3.46 4.25
CA VAL A 178 -3.49 2.76 3.05
C VAL A 178 -4.46 1.63 2.67
N PRO A 179 -4.95 1.57 1.42
CA PRO A 179 -5.68 0.40 0.95
C PRO A 179 -4.84 -0.87 1.11
N VAL A 180 -5.44 -1.99 1.48
CA VAL A 180 -4.65 -3.21 1.77
C VAL A 180 -3.87 -3.77 0.60
N ALA A 181 -4.44 -3.67 -0.61
CA ALA A 181 -3.75 -4.07 -1.83
C ALA A 181 -2.42 -3.31 -2.01
N ASP A 182 -2.33 -2.10 -1.46
CA ASP A 182 -1.19 -1.20 -1.57
C ASP A 182 -0.25 -1.24 -0.35
N ALA A 183 -0.64 -1.91 0.73
CA ALA A 183 0.13 -1.97 1.98
C ALA A 183 1.53 -2.53 1.78
N ASN A 184 1.63 -3.67 1.09
CA ASN A 184 2.91 -4.32 0.78
C ASN A 184 3.81 -3.42 -0.05
N ARG A 185 3.23 -2.70 -1.03
CA ARG A 185 3.96 -1.81 -1.92
C ARG A 185 4.59 -0.65 -1.16
N LEU A 186 3.85 -0.08 -0.21
CA LEU A 186 4.35 0.99 0.64
C LEU A 186 5.47 0.52 1.58
N LEU A 187 5.26 -0.60 2.28
CA LEU A 187 6.24 -1.15 3.23
C LEU A 187 7.54 -1.52 2.53
N LEU A 188 7.44 -2.16 1.37
CA LEU A 188 8.61 -2.56 0.60
C LEU A 188 9.34 -1.35 0.02
N GLY A 189 8.61 -0.33 -0.44
CA GLY A 189 9.19 0.96 -0.81
C GLY A 189 9.95 1.63 0.35
N ALA A 190 9.40 1.61 1.55
CA ALA A 190 10.05 2.14 2.75
C ALA A 190 11.35 1.42 3.13
N GLN A 191 11.45 0.12 2.80
CA GLN A 191 12.65 -0.69 3.07
C GLN A 191 13.72 -0.50 1.99
N GLN A 192 13.32 -0.37 0.72
CA GLN A 192 14.25 -0.30 -0.42
C GLN A 192 14.82 1.10 -0.68
N GLY A 193 14.14 2.15 -0.24
CA GLY A 193 14.49 3.51 -0.60
C GLY A 193 13.96 4.57 0.35
N LYS A 194 14.02 5.82 -0.10
CA LYS A 194 13.50 6.96 0.65
C LYS A 194 12.09 7.30 0.18
N LEU A 195 11.18 7.49 1.13
CA LEU A 195 9.83 7.96 0.86
C LEU A 195 9.73 9.48 1.06
N PHE A 196 9.03 10.11 0.13
CA PHE A 196 8.70 11.54 0.16
C PHE A 196 7.19 11.70 0.06
N LEU A 197 6.64 12.63 0.83
CA LEU A 197 5.22 12.98 0.77
C LEU A 197 5.07 14.29 0.01
N ALA A 198 4.16 14.30 -0.97
CA ALA A 198 3.73 15.51 -1.65
C ALA A 198 2.28 15.79 -1.28
N LEU A 199 2.00 17.00 -0.80
CA LEU A 199 0.63 17.41 -0.48
C LEU A 199 -0.20 17.50 -1.76
N ARG A 200 -1.38 16.87 -1.73
CA ARG A 200 -2.29 16.80 -2.86
C ARG A 200 -3.50 17.69 -2.66
N ASN A 201 -3.91 18.39 -3.71
CA ASN A 201 -5.19 19.11 -3.72
C ASN A 201 -6.35 18.10 -3.62
N PRO A 202 -7.23 18.18 -2.60
CA PRO A 202 -8.35 17.24 -2.45
C PRO A 202 -9.31 17.22 -3.65
N ALA A 203 -9.40 18.33 -4.39
CA ALA A 203 -10.27 18.48 -5.57
C ALA A 203 -9.69 17.90 -6.87
N ASP A 204 -8.40 17.55 -6.91
CA ASP A 204 -7.77 16.98 -8.11
C ASP A 204 -8.14 15.50 -8.25
N PRO A 205 -8.89 15.05 -9.28
CA PRO A 205 -9.36 13.67 -9.39
C PRO A 205 -8.32 12.69 -9.97
N GLY A 206 -7.17 13.17 -10.46
CA GLY A 206 -6.21 12.34 -11.21
C GLY A 206 -5.75 11.07 -10.45
N LEU A 207 -5.77 9.91 -11.09
CA LEU A 207 -5.20 8.70 -10.51
C LEU A 207 -4.35 8.01 -11.58
N PRO A 208 -3.19 7.44 -11.20
CA PRO A 208 -2.43 6.63 -12.13
C PRO A 208 -3.25 5.41 -12.53
N ASP A 209 -3.33 5.14 -13.85
CA ASP A 209 -3.94 3.91 -14.35
C ASP A 209 -2.90 2.79 -14.32
N ALA A 210 -2.98 1.95 -13.29
CA ALA A 210 -2.09 0.82 -13.11
C ALA A 210 -2.23 -0.25 -14.20
N THR A 211 -3.34 -0.27 -14.95
CA THR A 211 -3.57 -1.27 -16.01
C THR A 211 -2.73 -1.03 -17.26
N LEU A 212 -2.18 0.18 -17.41
CA LEU A 212 -1.27 0.53 -18.50
C LEU A 212 0.14 -0.02 -18.30
N PHE A 213 0.45 -0.61 -17.15
CA PHE A 213 1.77 -1.09 -16.78
C PHE A 213 1.75 -2.59 -16.48
N ALA A 214 2.91 -3.24 -16.59
CA ALA A 214 3.07 -4.63 -16.20
C ALA A 214 2.73 -4.81 -14.71
N ARG A 215 1.91 -5.81 -14.38
CA ARG A 215 1.58 -6.13 -12.99
C ARG A 215 2.79 -6.75 -12.31
N THR A 216 3.07 -6.33 -11.09
CA THR A 216 4.07 -6.96 -10.22
C THR A 216 3.61 -8.35 -9.82
N GLY A 217 4.53 -9.32 -9.83
CA GLY A 217 4.24 -10.69 -9.42
C GLY A 217 3.99 -10.80 -7.90
N ALA A 218 3.13 -11.74 -7.53
CA ALA A 218 2.96 -12.16 -6.15
C ALA A 218 4.07 -13.14 -5.74
N VAL A 219 4.33 -13.24 -4.44
CA VAL A 219 5.36 -14.14 -3.89
C VAL A 219 4.80 -15.56 -3.71
N LEU A 220 3.54 -15.66 -3.28
CA LEU A 220 2.86 -16.93 -3.08
C LEU A 220 2.06 -17.32 -4.32
N ASP A 221 2.26 -18.56 -4.76
CA ASP A 221 1.46 -19.15 -5.82
C ASP A 221 0.08 -19.58 -5.29
N ALA A 222 -0.95 -19.34 -6.11
CA ALA A 222 -2.26 -19.90 -5.87
C ALA A 222 -2.22 -21.44 -5.92
N ARG A 223 -3.01 -22.06 -5.06
CA ARG A 223 -3.21 -23.51 -5.10
C ARG A 223 -3.83 -23.92 -6.44
N ARG A 224 -3.46 -25.11 -6.93
CA ARG A 224 -3.92 -25.61 -8.24
C ARG A 224 -5.34 -26.18 -8.20
N ASP A 225 -5.81 -26.55 -7.02
CA ASP A 225 -7.08 -27.25 -6.75
C ASP A 225 -8.23 -26.31 -6.35
N LEU A 226 -8.21 -25.06 -6.81
CA LEU A 226 -9.24 -24.07 -6.45
C LEU A 226 -10.52 -24.23 -7.26
N ASP A 227 -11.64 -24.23 -6.55
CA ASP A 227 -12.96 -24.14 -7.17
C ASP A 227 -13.18 -22.76 -7.85
N PRO A 228 -14.22 -22.61 -8.69
CA PRO A 228 -14.47 -21.33 -9.38
C PRO A 228 -14.71 -20.14 -8.45
N ALA A 229 -15.35 -20.34 -7.30
CA ALA A 229 -15.64 -19.27 -6.35
C ALA A 229 -14.37 -18.82 -5.61
N GLN A 230 -13.52 -19.77 -5.23
CA GLN A 230 -12.22 -19.52 -4.60
C GLN A 230 -11.27 -18.81 -5.56
N ARG A 231 -11.27 -19.18 -6.86
CA ARG A 231 -10.50 -18.44 -7.87
C ARG A 231 -10.94 -16.99 -8.00
N GLN A 232 -12.24 -16.72 -7.89
CA GLN A 232 -12.73 -15.34 -7.87
C GLN A 232 -12.29 -14.60 -6.59
N ALA A 233 -12.29 -15.30 -5.45
CA ALA A 233 -11.85 -14.73 -4.18
C ALA A 233 -10.36 -14.37 -4.17
N LEU A 234 -9.51 -15.04 -4.96
CA LEU A 234 -8.08 -14.66 -5.06
C LEU A 234 -7.89 -13.21 -5.50
N ALA A 235 -8.80 -12.67 -6.32
CA ALA A 235 -8.73 -11.27 -6.77
C ALA A 235 -9.20 -10.26 -5.70
N SER A 236 -9.49 -10.72 -4.47
CA SER A 236 -9.80 -9.80 -3.37
C SER A 236 -8.52 -9.12 -2.87
N PRO A 237 -8.59 -7.84 -2.47
CA PRO A 237 -7.41 -7.08 -2.09
C PRO A 237 -6.73 -7.64 -0.83
N GLU A 238 -7.49 -8.33 0.04
CA GLU A 238 -6.94 -9.05 1.20
C GLU A 238 -6.08 -10.25 0.78
N ASN A 239 -6.53 -11.02 -0.22
CA ASN A 239 -5.81 -12.20 -0.69
C ASN A 239 -4.58 -11.80 -1.51
N ASP A 240 -4.68 -10.73 -2.30
CA ASP A 240 -3.52 -10.12 -2.99
C ASP A 240 -2.46 -9.68 -1.98
N ALA A 241 -2.87 -9.02 -0.88
CA ALA A 241 -1.94 -8.62 0.17
C ALA A 241 -1.34 -9.83 0.92
N TYR A 242 -2.11 -10.89 1.13
CA TYR A 242 -1.61 -12.13 1.71
C TYR A 242 -0.58 -12.82 0.80
N ALA A 243 -0.80 -12.79 -0.52
CA ALA A 243 0.09 -13.39 -1.50
C ALA A 243 1.46 -12.66 -1.61
N GLY A 244 1.56 -11.43 -1.11
CA GLY A 244 2.80 -10.65 -1.07
C GLY A 244 3.14 -10.00 -2.41
N LEU A 245 4.21 -9.20 -2.43
CA LEU A 245 4.75 -8.56 -3.63
C LEU A 245 6.24 -8.83 -3.74
N ASP A 246 6.69 -9.16 -4.95
CA ASP A 246 8.12 -9.35 -5.25
C ASP A 246 8.88 -8.00 -5.23
N ALA A 247 9.99 -7.99 -4.51
CA ALA A 247 10.87 -6.83 -4.30
C ALA A 247 11.57 -6.35 -5.57
N ASP A 248 12.04 -7.28 -6.41
CA ASP A 248 12.73 -6.97 -7.65
C ASP A 248 11.73 -6.44 -8.68
N ALA A 249 10.52 -7.01 -8.68
CA ALA A 249 9.42 -6.52 -9.49
C ALA A 249 9.01 -5.09 -9.09
N LEU A 250 8.96 -4.79 -7.79
CA LEU A 250 8.74 -3.43 -7.34
C LEU A 250 9.85 -2.53 -7.87
N ALA A 251 11.13 -2.85 -7.67
CA ALA A 251 12.23 -2.01 -8.10
C ALA A 251 12.38 -1.86 -9.64
N GLY A 252 11.50 -2.49 -10.44
CA GLY A 252 11.53 -2.42 -11.90
C GLY A 252 12.59 -3.34 -12.52
N HIS A 253 13.23 -4.18 -11.70
CA HIS A 253 14.21 -5.17 -12.10
C HIS A 253 13.55 -6.53 -12.37
N ALA A 254 12.24 -6.56 -12.63
CA ALA A 254 11.49 -7.78 -12.86
C ALA A 254 12.22 -8.63 -13.90
N THR A 255 12.95 -9.63 -13.44
CA THR A 255 13.58 -10.63 -14.28
C THR A 255 12.43 -11.27 -15.01
N THR A 256 12.38 -11.09 -16.34
CA THR A 256 11.37 -11.62 -17.27
C THR A 256 10.66 -12.82 -16.67
N PRO A 257 9.31 -12.82 -16.54
CA PRO A 257 8.60 -13.89 -15.86
C PRO A 257 9.14 -15.22 -16.37
N ARG A 258 9.67 -16.04 -15.45
CA ARG A 258 10.11 -17.40 -15.76
C ARG A 258 8.91 -18.05 -16.43
N ALA A 259 8.96 -18.13 -17.76
CA ALA A 259 7.94 -18.82 -18.52
C ALA A 259 7.73 -20.16 -17.82
N PRO A 260 6.49 -20.58 -17.55
CA PRO A 260 6.27 -21.93 -17.05
C PRO A 260 7.02 -22.81 -18.04
N HIS A 261 7.99 -23.57 -17.53
CA HIS A 261 8.82 -24.44 -18.36
C HIS A 261 7.85 -25.21 -19.24
N ALA A 262 7.72 -24.79 -20.49
CA ALA A 262 7.11 -25.61 -21.50
C ALA A 262 8.05 -26.80 -21.50
N SER A 263 7.60 -27.90 -20.89
CA SER A 263 8.21 -29.19 -21.06
C SER A 263 8.20 -29.40 -22.56
N HIS A 264 9.29 -29.01 -23.21
CA HIS A 264 9.56 -29.38 -24.58
C HIS A 264 9.39 -30.90 -24.58
N PRO A 265 8.42 -31.47 -25.31
CA PRO A 265 8.39 -32.90 -25.45
C PRO A 265 9.76 -33.27 -26.00
N ALA A 266 10.49 -34.10 -25.25
CA ALA A 266 11.78 -34.60 -25.65
C ALA A 266 11.62 -35.10 -27.09
N ARG A 267 12.18 -34.37 -28.06
CA ARG A 267 12.29 -34.86 -29.42
C ARG A 267 13.17 -36.08 -29.29
N HIS A 268 12.57 -37.26 -29.26
CA HIS A 268 13.26 -38.51 -29.47
C HIS A 268 14.03 -38.33 -30.78
N ARG A 269 15.34 -38.11 -30.69
CA ARG A 269 16.25 -38.28 -31.80
C ARG A 269 16.18 -39.75 -32.17
N ALA A 270 15.27 -40.09 -33.08
CA ALA A 270 15.38 -41.32 -33.83
C ALA A 270 16.71 -41.23 -34.58
N ASN A 271 17.66 -42.09 -34.20
CA ASN A 271 18.91 -42.25 -34.92
C ASN A 271 18.56 -42.67 -36.35
N ALA A 272 18.59 -41.72 -37.27
CA ALA A 272 18.53 -42.00 -38.70
C ALA A 272 19.82 -42.74 -39.07
N ARG A 273 19.67 -44.06 -39.22
CA ARG A 273 20.70 -44.96 -39.72
C ARG A 273 21.10 -44.47 -41.12
N VAL A 274 22.35 -44.06 -41.28
CA VAL A 274 22.92 -43.63 -42.55
C VAL A 274 23.11 -44.88 -43.42
N ASP A 275 22.18 -45.16 -44.33
CA ASP A 275 22.45 -46.06 -45.45
C ASP A 275 23.17 -45.26 -46.54
N ARG A 276 24.40 -45.67 -46.83
CA ARG A 276 25.25 -45.14 -47.91
C ARG A 276 24.69 -45.64 -49.24
N GLY A 277 23.78 -44.88 -49.85
CA GLY A 277 23.40 -45.03 -51.26
C GLY A 277 24.43 -44.36 -52.16
N VAL A 278 25.07 -45.14 -53.03
CA VAL A 278 26.00 -44.65 -54.07
C VAL A 278 25.19 -43.95 -55.16
N GLU A 279 25.42 -42.66 -55.37
CA GLU A 279 24.88 -41.91 -56.50
C GLU A 279 25.82 -42.05 -57.71
N ILE A 280 25.33 -42.72 -58.77
CA ILE A 280 26.05 -42.86 -60.04
C ILE A 280 25.65 -41.68 -60.93
N ILE A 281 26.54 -40.70 -61.06
CA ILE A 281 26.39 -39.62 -62.03
C ILE A 281 26.70 -40.19 -63.43
N ARG A 282 25.66 -40.38 -64.25
CA ARG A 282 25.85 -40.62 -65.68
C ARG A 282 26.06 -39.27 -66.36
N GLY A 283 27.29 -39.00 -66.79
CA GLY A 283 27.60 -37.89 -67.68
C GLY A 283 26.83 -38.04 -68.99
N ASP A 284 26.13 -36.97 -69.36
CA ASP A 284 25.48 -36.84 -70.65
C ASP A 284 26.54 -36.81 -71.76
N VAL A 285 26.32 -37.58 -72.81
CA VAL A 285 27.22 -37.68 -73.95
C VAL A 285 26.94 -36.51 -74.88
N SER A 286 27.92 -35.63 -75.04
CA SER A 286 27.88 -34.55 -76.02
C SER A 286 27.58 -35.09 -77.42
N SER A 287 26.36 -34.88 -77.91
CA SER A 287 25.99 -35.16 -79.30
C SER A 287 26.48 -34.01 -80.19
N TYR A 288 27.49 -34.35 -80.98
CA TYR A 288 27.94 -33.69 -82.20
C TYR A 288 26.77 -33.44 -83.17
N THR A 289 26.63 -32.22 -83.70
CA THR A 289 25.88 -31.95 -84.95
C THR A 289 26.49 -30.73 -85.61
N GLY A 290 27.05 -30.93 -86.80
CA GLY A 290 27.52 -29.89 -87.69
C GLY A 290 26.44 -29.45 -88.68
N ALA A 291 26.54 -28.19 -89.11
CA ALA A 291 26.09 -27.54 -90.36
C ALA A 291 26.44 -26.04 -90.16
N HIS A 292 27.09 -25.29 -91.06
CA HIS A 292 27.24 -25.31 -92.51
C HIS A 292 28.65 -24.87 -92.92
#